data_AF-A0A2V8HNK3-F1
#
_entry.id   AF-A0A2V8HNK3-F1
#
_cell.length_a   1.000
_cell.length_b   1.000
_cell.length_c   1.000
_cell.angle_alpha   90.00
_cell.angle_beta   90.00
_cell.angle_gamma   90.00
#
_symmetry.space_group_name_H-M   'P 1'
#
loop_
_entity.id
_entity.type
_entity.pdbx_description
1 polymer ?
#
loop_
_entity_poly.entity_id
_entity_poly.type
_entity_poly.pdbx_seq_one_letter_code
_entity_poly.pdbx_strand_id
1 'polypeptide(L)'
;MQLSRRLGFWSSIGFVIGMTIGSGIFRTPASIAARVPDPLMMLAVWAIGGAVTMCGALSIAELAASLPKAGGLYVFLREGWGRPAAFVFTWSELVLIRAAGLSGIATVFGEYFLRSLGYDPVVHPAAADYCAVAGIVVATI
;
A
#
# COMPACT_ATOMS: atom_id res chain seq x y z
N MET A 1 -16.20 19.94 -11.61
CA MET A 1 -15.52 20.48 -10.41
C MET A 1 -14.02 20.38 -10.64
N GLN A 2 -13.32 21.50 -10.81
CA GLN A 2 -11.85 21.51 -10.88
C GLN A 2 -11.30 21.58 -9.44
N LEU A 3 -10.39 20.68 -9.07
CA LEU A 3 -9.72 20.76 -7.77
C LEU A 3 -8.75 21.95 -7.75
N SER A 4 -8.78 22.72 -6.67
CA SER A 4 -7.79 23.75 -6.39
C SER A 4 -6.41 23.10 -6.20
N ARG A 5 -5.42 23.48 -7.02
CA ARG A 5 -4.03 23.00 -6.90
C ARG A 5 -3.36 23.65 -5.69
N ARG A 6 -3.51 23.04 -4.51
CA ARG A 6 -2.95 23.55 -3.24
C ARG A 6 -1.67 22.84 -2.80
N LEU A 7 -1.31 21.72 -3.42
CA LEU A 7 -0.09 20.99 -3.10
C LEU A 7 1.09 21.55 -3.90
N GLY A 8 2.09 22.08 -3.19
CA GLY A 8 3.38 22.49 -3.77
C GLY A 8 4.29 21.28 -4.04
N PHE A 9 5.42 21.52 -4.70
CA PHE A 9 6.39 20.48 -5.07
C PHE A 9 6.90 19.69 -3.85
N TRP A 10 7.44 20.38 -2.84
CA TRP A 10 7.96 19.76 -1.63
C TRP A 10 6.89 19.04 -0.80
N SER A 11 5.71 19.65 -0.68
CA SER A 11 4.56 19.02 0.00
C SER A 11 4.12 17.74 -0.70
N SER A 12 4.14 17.72 -2.04
CA SER A 12 3.78 16.54 -2.83
C SER A 12 4.81 15.42 -2.66
N ILE A 13 6.10 15.73 -2.69
CA ILE A 13 7.17 14.74 -2.44
C ILE A 13 7.03 14.14 -1.04
N GLY A 14 6.92 14.99 -0.01
CA GLY A 14 6.78 14.53 1.37
C GLY A 14 5.53 13.66 1.56
N PHE A 15 4.41 14.04 0.93
CA PHE A 15 3.19 13.24 0.96
C PHE A 15 3.37 11.86 0.32
N VAL A 16 3.99 11.79 -0.86
CA VAL A 16 4.26 10.51 -1.54
C VAL A 16 5.19 9.62 -0.71
N ILE A 17 6.29 10.17 -0.17
CA ILE A 17 7.21 9.41 0.69
C ILE A 17 6.46 8.87 1.92
N GLY A 18 5.67 9.72 2.59
CA GLY A 18 4.93 9.36 3.79
C GLY A 18 3.86 8.29 3.56
N MET A 19 3.18 8.31 2.40
CA MET A 19 2.18 7.28 2.09
C MET A 19 2.82 5.97 1.59
N THR A 20 4.03 6.00 1.03
CA THR A 20 4.72 4.80 0.51
C THR A 20 5.46 4.03 1.60
N ILE A 21 6.11 4.72 2.55
CA ILE A 21 6.82 4.07 3.65
C ILE A 21 5.79 3.63 4.71
N GLY A 22 5.48 2.34 4.74
CA GLY A 22 4.53 1.74 5.69
C GLY A 22 5.12 0.60 6.52
N SER A 23 4.23 -0.19 7.14
CA SER A 23 4.61 -1.31 8.01
C SER A 23 5.39 -2.44 7.30
N GLY A 24 5.36 -2.49 5.97
CA GLY A 24 6.04 -3.50 5.17
C GLY A 24 7.55 -3.60 5.44
N ILE A 25 8.22 -2.49 5.76
CA ILE A 25 9.66 -2.51 6.05
C ILE A 25 10.01 -3.28 7.33
N PHE A 26 9.06 -3.46 8.26
CA PHE A 26 9.33 -4.18 9.50
C PHE A 26 9.16 -5.70 9.37
N ARG A 27 8.35 -6.17 8.42
CA ARG A 27 8.04 -7.60 8.22
C ARG A 27 8.73 -8.19 6.99
N THR A 28 8.70 -7.49 5.87
CA THR A 28 9.13 -7.99 4.57
C THR A 28 10.62 -8.32 4.51
N PRO A 29 11.55 -7.50 5.06
CA PRO A 29 12.99 -7.83 5.04
C PRO A 29 13.31 -9.16 5.71
N ALA A 30 12.71 -9.45 6.88
CA ALA A 30 12.89 -10.73 7.56
C ALA A 30 12.37 -11.90 6.72
N SER A 31 11.22 -11.73 6.06
CA SER A 31 10.66 -12.75 5.17
C SER A 31 11.52 -13.00 3.92
N ILE A 32 12.14 -11.96 3.35
CA ILE A 32 13.06 -12.09 2.21
C ILE A 32 14.35 -12.77 2.67
N ALA A 33 14.93 -12.32 3.79
CA ALA A 33 16.16 -12.89 4.34
C ALA A 33 16.04 -14.40 4.63
N ALA A 34 14.86 -14.86 5.08
CA ALA A 34 14.60 -16.27 5.30
C ALA A 34 14.53 -17.12 4.01
N ARG A 35 14.38 -16.48 2.84
CA ARG A 35 14.20 -17.15 1.52
C ARG A 35 15.39 -16.98 0.59
N VAL A 36 16.41 -16.24 1.01
CA VAL A 36 17.55 -15.85 0.20
C VAL A 36 18.84 -16.25 0.91
N PRO A 37 19.84 -16.80 0.21
CA PRO A 37 21.02 -17.40 0.85
C PRO A 37 21.99 -16.37 1.46
N ASP A 38 22.05 -15.14 0.92
CA ASP A 38 23.02 -14.13 1.35
C ASP A 38 22.47 -12.69 1.32
N PRO A 39 23.10 -11.75 2.06
CA PRO A 39 22.63 -10.37 2.13
C PRO A 39 22.70 -9.61 0.80
N LEU A 40 23.62 -9.97 -0.11
CA LEU A 40 23.76 -9.28 -1.40
C LEU A 40 22.54 -9.58 -2.28
N MET A 41 22.09 -10.83 -2.33
CA MET A 41 20.85 -11.19 -3.01
C MET A 41 19.63 -10.52 -2.38
N MET A 42 19.58 -10.33 -1.06
CA MET A 42 18.49 -9.60 -0.40
C MET A 42 18.43 -8.14 -0.89
N LEU A 43 19.58 -7.46 -0.98
CA LEU A 43 19.66 -6.11 -1.53
C LEU A 43 19.29 -6.07 -3.02
N ALA A 44 19.68 -7.09 -3.79
CA ALA A 44 19.33 -7.19 -5.21
C ALA A 44 17.81 -7.31 -5.42
N VAL A 45 17.10 -8.09 -4.60
CA VAL A 45 15.63 -8.20 -4.64
C VAL A 45 14.97 -6.85 -4.41
N TRP A 46 15.45 -6.08 -3.43
CA TRP A 46 14.96 -4.72 -3.17
C TRP A 46 15.25 -3.76 -4.31
N ALA A 47 16.47 -3.80 -4.87
CA ALA A 47 16.85 -2.96 -6.00
C ALA A 47 15.99 -3.24 -7.24
N ILE A 48 15.75 -4.51 -7.56
CA ILE A 48 14.88 -4.92 -8.69
C ILE A 48 13.44 -4.47 -8.44
N GLY A 49 12.90 -4.71 -7.23
CA GLY A 49 11.55 -4.26 -6.87
C GLY A 49 11.38 -2.74 -6.97
N GLY A 50 12.40 -1.99 -6.54
CA GLY A 50 12.46 -0.54 -6.68
C GLY A 50 12.48 -0.10 -8.14
N ALA A 51 13.29 -0.74 -9.00
CA ALA A 51 13.35 -0.44 -10.42
C ALA A 51 12.01 -0.69 -11.12
N VAL A 52 11.35 -1.82 -10.86
CA VAL A 52 10.03 -2.15 -11.41
C VAL A 52 8.98 -1.12 -10.97
N THR A 53 9.00 -0.74 -9.69
CA THR A 53 8.08 0.26 -9.14
C THR A 53 8.32 1.63 -9.78
N MET A 54 9.57 2.02 -10.01
CA MET A 54 9.93 3.28 -10.66
C MET A 54 9.41 3.34 -12.10
N CYS A 55 9.55 2.26 -12.86
CA CYS A 55 8.96 2.17 -14.20
C CYS A 55 7.43 2.40 -14.16
N GLY A 56 6.72 1.71 -13.26
CA GLY A 56 5.27 1.88 -13.10
C GLY A 56 4.88 3.31 -12.69
N ALA A 57 5.64 3.92 -11.77
CA ALA A 57 5.40 5.29 -11.33
C ALA A 57 5.57 6.30 -12.47
N LEU A 58 6.60 6.14 -13.31
CA LEU A 58 6.82 7.00 -14.48
C LEU A 58 5.69 6.85 -15.50
N SER A 59 5.25 5.62 -15.80
CA SER A 59 4.12 5.39 -16.72
C SER A 59 2.82 6.03 -16.21
N ILE A 60 2.54 5.94 -14.90
CA ILE A 60 1.37 6.60 -14.31
C ILE A 60 1.55 8.14 -14.32
N ALA A 61 2.77 8.65 -14.15
CA ALA A 61 3.04 10.08 -14.21
C ALA A 61 2.78 10.67 -15.61
N GLU A 62 3.14 9.97 -16.68
CA GLU A 62 2.81 10.37 -18.06
C GLU A 62 1.29 10.40 -18.30
N LEU A 63 0.57 9.40 -17.80
CA LEU A 63 -0.90 9.37 -17.86
C LEU A 63 -1.53 10.52 -17.05
N ALA A 64 -1.00 10.82 -15.87
CA ALA A 64 -1.47 11.92 -15.03
C ALA A 64 -1.20 13.29 -15.67
N ALA A 65 -0.09 13.44 -16.38
CA ALA A 65 0.25 14.66 -17.11
C ALA A 65 -0.63 14.86 -18.36
N SER A 66 -0.95 13.78 -19.09
CA SER A 66 -1.79 13.82 -20.30
C SER A 66 -3.29 13.97 -19.98
N LEU A 67 -3.76 13.44 -18.86
CA LEU A 67 -5.15 13.50 -18.42
C LEU A 67 -5.28 14.22 -17.07
N PRO A 68 -5.12 15.56 -17.01
CA PRO A 68 -5.14 16.34 -15.76
C PRO A 68 -6.58 16.58 -15.24
N LYS A 69 -7.37 15.51 -15.20
CA LYS A 69 -8.75 15.51 -14.71
C LYS A 69 -8.78 14.92 -13.29
N ALA A 70 -9.66 15.44 -12.46
CA ALA A 70 -9.94 14.85 -11.16
C ALA A 70 -10.58 13.46 -11.34
N GLY A 71 -10.06 12.45 -10.65
CA GLY A 71 -10.62 11.08 -10.66
C GLY A 71 -9.60 9.94 -10.68
N GLY A 72 -8.29 10.25 -10.77
CA GLY A 72 -7.22 9.25 -10.62
C GLY A 72 -7.29 8.12 -11.65
N LEU A 73 -6.95 6.89 -11.21
CA LEU A 73 -6.91 5.71 -12.07
C LEU A 73 -8.22 5.44 -12.81
N TYR A 74 -9.38 5.73 -12.19
CA TYR A 74 -10.68 5.56 -12.86
C TYR A 74 -10.76 6.31 -14.19
N VAL A 75 -10.23 7.55 -14.24
CA VAL A 75 -10.26 8.35 -15.47
C VAL A 75 -9.36 7.73 -16.54
N PHE A 76 -8.18 7.24 -16.16
CA PHE A 76 -7.25 6.61 -17.10
C PHE A 76 -7.85 5.34 -17.71
N LEU A 77 -8.44 4.49 -16.86
CA LEU A 77 -9.11 3.26 -17.30
C LEU A 77 -10.34 3.55 -18.15
N ARG A 78 -11.12 4.58 -17.79
CA ARG A 78 -12.32 4.94 -18.53
C ARG A 78 -11.98 5.46 -19.92
N GLU A 79 -10.91 6.25 -20.04
CA GLU A 79 -10.48 6.79 -21.33
C GLU A 79 -9.84 5.71 -22.21
N GLY A 80 -9.06 4.80 -21.64
CA GLY A 80 -8.37 3.74 -22.39
C GLY A 80 -9.22 2.51 -22.72
N TRP A 81 -10.07 2.07 -21.79
CA TRP A 81 -10.82 0.80 -21.87
C TRP A 81 -12.33 0.94 -21.71
N GLY A 82 -12.82 2.17 -21.60
CA GLY A 82 -14.24 2.46 -21.48
C GLY A 82 -14.80 2.31 -20.07
N ARG A 83 -16.08 2.66 -19.94
CA ARG A 83 -16.82 2.69 -18.66
C ARG A 83 -16.91 1.35 -17.92
N PRO A 84 -17.17 0.19 -18.57
CA PRO A 84 -17.34 -1.06 -17.83
C PRO A 84 -16.03 -1.53 -17.18
N ALA A 85 -14.89 -1.44 -17.88
CA ALA A 85 -13.59 -1.80 -17.33
C ALA A 85 -13.21 -0.91 -16.13
N ALA A 86 -13.41 0.40 -16.28
CA ALA A 86 -13.17 1.35 -15.19
C ALA A 86 -14.07 1.10 -13.98
N PHE A 87 -15.35 0.75 -14.21
CA PHE A 87 -16.27 0.40 -13.13
C PHE A 87 -15.83 -0.86 -12.38
N VAL A 88 -15.50 -1.94 -13.09
CA VAL A 88 -15.07 -3.20 -12.46
C VAL A 88 -13.80 -2.97 -11.64
N PHE A 89 -12.80 -2.27 -12.20
CA PHE A 89 -11.59 -1.97 -11.46
C PHE A 89 -11.88 -1.15 -10.20
N THR A 90 -12.64 -0.06 -10.31
CA THR A 90 -12.94 0.79 -9.14
C THR A 90 -13.79 0.07 -8.11
N TRP A 91 -14.67 -0.83 -8.54
CA TRP A 91 -15.42 -1.71 -7.65
C TRP A 91 -14.51 -2.68 -6.91
N SER A 92 -13.61 -3.35 -7.61
CA SER A 92 -12.59 -4.23 -7.01
C SER A 92 -11.64 -3.47 -6.09
N GLU A 93 -11.25 -2.25 -6.46
CA GLU A 93 -10.41 -1.38 -5.64
C GLU A 93 -11.09 -1.08 -4.30
N LEU A 94 -12.36 -0.68 -4.33
CA LEU A 94 -13.14 -0.35 -3.14
C LEU A 94 -13.36 -1.56 -2.23
N VAL A 95 -13.84 -2.67 -2.80
CA VAL A 95 -14.33 -3.82 -2.02
C VAL A 95 -13.21 -4.77 -1.61
N LEU A 96 -12.18 -4.93 -2.45
CA LEU A 96 -11.15 -5.96 -2.24
C LEU A 96 -9.79 -5.34 -1.92
N ILE A 97 -9.27 -4.47 -2.79
CA ILE A 97 -7.86 -4.05 -2.71
C ILE A 97 -7.62 -3.19 -1.47
N ARG A 98 -8.48 -2.19 -1.24
CA ARG A 98 -8.38 -1.31 -0.06
C ARG A 98 -8.62 -2.06 1.25
N ALA A 99 -9.63 -2.94 1.27
CA ALA A 99 -9.95 -3.76 2.42
C ALA A 99 -8.79 -4.73 2.77
N ALA A 100 -8.24 -5.42 1.78
CA ALA A 100 -7.11 -6.32 1.96
C ALA A 100 -5.85 -5.57 2.42
N GLY A 101 -5.59 -4.37 1.88
CA GLY A 101 -4.49 -3.52 2.30
C GLY A 101 -4.59 -3.12 3.77
N LEU A 102 -5.78 -2.64 4.20
CA LEU A 102 -6.03 -2.28 5.60
C LEU A 102 -5.91 -3.50 6.53
N SER A 103 -6.47 -4.64 6.12
CA SER A 103 -6.36 -5.90 6.87
C SER A 103 -4.90 -6.31 7.08
N GLY A 104 -4.07 -6.28 6.03
CA GLY A 104 -2.65 -6.61 6.15
C GLY A 104 -1.90 -5.70 7.13
N ILE A 105 -2.17 -4.40 7.10
CA ILE A 105 -1.57 -3.44 8.03
C ILE A 105 -2.02 -3.73 9.47
N ALA A 106 -3.31 -3.97 9.68
CA ALA A 106 -3.89 -4.22 11.00
C ALA A 106 -3.40 -5.53 11.63
N THR A 107 -3.26 -6.59 10.83
CA THR A 107 -2.69 -7.87 11.30
C THR A 107 -1.26 -7.69 11.76
N VAL A 108 -0.43 -6.98 10.99
CA VAL A 108 0.94 -6.65 11.39
C VAL A 108 0.94 -5.85 12.69
N PHE A 109 0.09 -4.82 12.79
CA PHE A 109 -0.04 -4.05 14.02
C PHE A 109 -0.39 -4.92 15.23
N GLY A 110 -1.41 -5.78 15.13
CA GLY A 110 -1.82 -6.67 16.22
C GLY A 110 -0.71 -7.63 16.67
N GLU A 111 -0.01 -8.26 15.71
CA GLU A 111 1.13 -9.16 16.00
C GLU A 111 2.25 -8.43 16.75
N TYR A 112 2.68 -7.26 16.27
CA TYR A 112 3.79 -6.52 16.89
C TYR A 112 3.39 -5.85 18.22
N PHE A 113 2.13 -5.40 18.34
CA PHE A 113 1.63 -4.82 19.58
C PHE A 113 1.61 -5.85 20.71
N LEU A 114 1.10 -7.05 20.47
CA LEU A 114 1.10 -8.13 21.46
C LEU A 114 2.51 -8.59 21.83
N ARG A 115 3.40 -8.73 20.83
CA ARG A 115 4.82 -9.04 21.10
C ARG A 115 5.47 -8.00 22.01
N SER A 116 5.12 -6.73 21.84
CA SER A 116 5.65 -5.63 22.68
C SER A 116 5.15 -5.72 24.13
N LEU A 117 4.00 -6.35 24.37
CA LEU A 117 3.46 -6.63 25.70
C LEU A 117 3.92 -7.97 26.29
N GLY A 118 4.81 -8.70 25.59
CA GLY A 118 5.30 -10.01 26.02
C GLY A 118 4.37 -11.18 25.73
N TYR A 119 3.28 -10.95 24.96
CA TYR A 119 2.40 -12.02 24.51
C TYR A 119 2.85 -12.52 23.14
N ASP A 120 3.12 -13.82 23.01
CA ASP A 120 3.47 -14.42 21.73
C ASP A 120 2.21 -14.64 20.87
N PRO A 121 2.09 -13.99 19.69
CA PRO A 121 0.96 -14.16 18.78
C PRO A 121 0.80 -15.60 18.29
N VAL A 122 1.86 -16.41 18.32
CA VAL A 122 1.82 -17.82 17.90
C VAL A 122 1.02 -18.67 18.88
N VAL A 123 1.06 -18.32 20.18
CA VAL A 123 0.34 -19.05 21.23
C VAL A 123 -1.10 -18.54 21.37
N HIS A 124 -1.33 -17.26 21.09
CA HIS A 124 -2.65 -16.62 21.18
C HIS A 124 -3.05 -15.96 19.84
N PRO A 125 -3.29 -16.75 18.77
CA PRO A 125 -3.62 -16.21 17.46
C PRO A 125 -4.92 -15.37 17.50
N ALA A 126 -5.92 -15.83 18.25
CA ALA A 126 -7.17 -15.10 18.42
C ALA A 126 -6.98 -13.70 19.05
N ALA A 127 -6.02 -13.54 19.97
CA ALA A 127 -5.74 -12.24 20.57
C ALA A 127 -5.18 -11.26 19.53
N ALA A 128 -4.30 -11.72 18.64
CA ALA A 128 -3.75 -10.90 17.55
C ALA A 128 -4.86 -10.49 16.58
N ASP A 129 -5.77 -11.41 16.25
CA ASP A 129 -6.92 -11.14 15.39
C ASP A 129 -7.87 -10.13 16.01
N TYR A 130 -8.22 -10.26 17.30
CA TYR A 130 -9.07 -9.28 17.98
C TYR A 130 -8.42 -7.90 18.04
N CYS A 131 -7.11 -7.82 18.31
CA CYS A 131 -6.36 -6.56 18.26
C CYS A 131 -6.35 -5.94 16.86
N ALA A 132 -6.19 -6.76 15.81
CA ALA A 132 -6.23 -6.31 14.43
C ALA A 132 -7.63 -5.78 14.06
N VAL A 133 -8.69 -6.51 14.40
CA VAL A 133 -10.08 -6.09 14.16
C VAL A 133 -10.39 -4.78 14.91
N ALA A 134 -9.99 -4.67 16.17
CA ALA A 134 -10.15 -3.42 16.93
C ALA A 134 -9.40 -2.26 16.25
N GLY A 135 -8.18 -2.49 15.78
CA GLY A 135 -7.41 -1.51 15.01
C GLY A 135 -8.10 -1.06 13.73
N ILE A 136 -8.71 -1.98 12.98
CA ILE A 136 -9.50 -1.66 11.78
C ILE A 136 -10.70 -0.78 12.15
N VAL A 137 -11.45 -1.17 13.18
CA VAL A 137 -12.65 -0.44 13.61
C VAL A 137 -12.29 0.99 14.03
N VAL A 138 -11.24 1.17 14.84
CA VAL A 138 -10.80 2.51 15.27
C VAL A 138 -10.30 3.35 14.10
N ALA A 139 -9.58 2.77 13.14
CA ALA A 139 -9.04 3.52 12.00
C ALA A 139 -10.10 3.92 10.96
N THR A 140 -11.29 3.30 11.00
CA THR A 140 -12.36 3.50 10.01
C THR A 140 -13.53 4.32 10.54
N ILE A 141 -13.61 4.56 11.86
CA ILE A 141 -14.57 5.46 12.51
C ILE A 141 -14.03 6.89 12.49
#